data_AF-A0A2N8K9P0-F1
#
_entry.id   AF-A0A2N8K9P0-F1
#
_cell.length_a   1.000
_cell.length_b   1.000
_cell.length_c   1.000
_cell.angle_alpha   90.00
_cell.angle_beta   90.00
_cell.angle_gamma   90.00
#
_symmetry.space_group_name_H-M   'P 1'
#
loop_
_entity.id
_entity.type
_entity.pdbx_description
1 polymer ?
#
loop_
_entity_poly.entity_id
_entity_poly.type
_entity_poly.pdbx_seq_one_letter_code
_entity_poly.pdbx_strand_id
1 'polypeptide(L)'
;MHPSAADLRRLAFRLLFLFSAVVLLYALLYGLLTKFAPGNGVEFKDQIPHWTDFIYFSIVTVSTLGYGDLAPVGWSRALAASEALFGLLFVGYSISQVVSAKQGALIDYLAKDRIVQTYDECLRYVTDAKELIGDRRRSIQSQIPVQPIDFIYNRSNPFYPALRAMEILNGYTAHVEDIGRAAALSVQVERAAHHVEEMASFVRKYINLLISTKANWKVRRTQQILTQLCEEIDAFSTSYIVHTRYSQQEYKGGGFYADIVKNLTGDIRRKL
;
A
#
# COMPACT_ATOMS: atom_id res chain seq x y z
N MET A 1 4.14 1.44 7.76
CA MET A 1 5.43 1.77 8.40
C MET A 1 6.04 0.45 8.85
N HIS A 2 7.20 0.04 8.31
CA HIS A 2 7.86 -1.18 8.80
C HIS A 2 8.13 -1.03 10.32
N PRO A 3 7.90 -2.07 11.16
CA PRO A 3 8.33 -2.03 12.55
C PRO A 3 9.82 -1.79 12.48
N SER A 4 10.22 -0.64 12.99
CA SER A 4 11.63 -0.27 12.94
C SER A 4 12.41 -1.33 13.71
N ALA A 5 13.70 -1.49 13.42
CA ALA A 5 14.56 -2.30 14.27
C ALA A 5 14.47 -1.84 15.75
N ALA A 6 14.10 -0.58 16.01
CA ALA A 6 13.80 -0.09 17.35
C ALA A 6 12.50 -0.68 17.95
N ASP A 7 11.42 -0.86 17.17
CA ASP A 7 10.16 -1.41 17.68
C ASP A 7 10.28 -2.90 18.04
N LEU A 8 10.93 -3.67 17.18
CA LEU A 8 11.23 -5.08 17.47
C LEU A 8 12.16 -5.23 18.68
N ARG A 9 13.17 -4.35 18.82
CA ARG A 9 14.02 -4.32 20.01
C ARG A 9 13.22 -3.98 21.26
N ARG A 10 12.33 -2.97 21.22
CA ARG A 10 11.47 -2.61 22.34
C ARG A 10 10.52 -3.74 22.73
N LEU A 11 9.97 -4.47 21.77
CA LEU A 11 9.14 -5.65 22.03
C LEU A 11 9.96 -6.75 22.70
N ALA A 12 11.15 -7.06 22.17
CA ALA A 12 12.04 -8.07 22.73
C ALA A 12 12.45 -7.74 24.18
N PHE A 13 12.83 -6.49 24.46
CA PHE A 13 13.14 -6.05 25.83
C PHE A 13 11.93 -6.17 26.76
N ARG A 14 10.72 -5.82 26.30
CA ARG A 14 9.50 -5.97 27.10
C ARG A 14 9.21 -7.43 27.42
N LEU A 15 9.28 -8.33 26.43
CA LEU A 15 9.05 -9.76 26.63
C LEU A 15 10.12 -10.36 27.56
N LEU A 16 11.39 -10.04 27.37
CA LEU A 16 12.47 -10.48 28.24
C LEU A 16 12.28 -10.00 29.68
N PHE A 17 11.93 -8.73 29.86
CA PHE A 17 11.67 -8.16 31.17
C PHE A 17 10.49 -8.85 31.87
N LEU A 18 9.38 -9.06 31.17
CA LEU A 18 8.21 -9.78 31.69
C LEU A 18 8.56 -11.22 32.07
N PHE A 19 9.29 -11.92 31.22
CA PHE A 19 9.74 -13.29 31.50
C PHE A 19 10.60 -13.35 32.77
N SER A 20 11.62 -12.49 32.87
CA SER A 20 12.49 -12.42 34.05
C SER A 20 11.73 -12.03 35.31
N ALA A 21 10.78 -11.10 35.24
CA ALA A 21 9.96 -10.71 36.37
C ALA A 21 9.08 -11.87 36.88
N VAL A 22 8.52 -12.66 35.96
CA VAL A 22 7.71 -13.83 36.33
C VAL A 22 8.58 -14.93 36.94
N VAL A 23 9.76 -15.20 36.38
CA VAL A 23 10.72 -16.16 36.96
C VAL A 23 11.07 -15.76 38.40
N LEU A 24 11.40 -14.48 38.63
CA LEU A 24 11.71 -14.00 39.98
C LEU A 24 10.52 -14.05 40.93
N LEU A 25 9.29 -13.82 40.42
CA LEU A 25 8.07 -13.95 41.20
C LEU A 25 7.84 -15.39 41.65
N TYR A 26 7.91 -16.37 40.74
CA TYR A 26 7.75 -17.79 41.10
C TYR A 26 8.86 -18.26 42.03
N ALA A 27 10.11 -17.87 41.79
CA ALA A 27 11.22 -18.14 42.70
C ALA A 27 10.96 -17.61 44.12
N LEU A 28 10.39 -16.40 44.24
CA LEU A 28 9.97 -15.84 45.52
C LEU A 28 8.88 -16.67 46.18
N LEU A 29 7.86 -17.07 45.42
CA LEU A 29 6.77 -17.90 45.93
C LEU A 29 7.25 -19.28 46.42
N TYR A 30 8.16 -19.93 45.68
CA TYR A 30 8.78 -21.18 46.12
C TYR A 30 9.60 -21.00 47.40
N GLY A 31 10.40 -19.93 47.48
CA GLY A 31 11.16 -19.62 48.69
C GLY A 31 10.28 -19.36 49.92
N LEU A 32 9.18 -18.62 49.74
CA LEU A 32 8.21 -18.35 50.80
C LEU A 32 7.50 -19.63 51.26
N LEU A 33 7.03 -20.47 50.33
CA LEU A 33 6.39 -21.75 50.67
C LEU A 33 7.37 -22.67 51.41
N THR A 34 8.62 -22.77 50.93
CA THR A 34 9.64 -23.62 51.55
C THR A 34 9.99 -23.14 52.96
N LYS A 35 10.02 -21.83 53.20
CA LYS A 35 10.37 -21.25 54.51
C LYS A 35 9.22 -21.28 55.53
N PHE A 36 7.99 -20.97 55.11
CA PHE A 36 6.87 -20.73 56.02
C PHE A 36 5.84 -21.87 56.06
N ALA A 37 5.88 -22.82 55.13
CA ALA A 37 4.99 -23.96 55.09
C ALA A 37 5.78 -25.28 54.95
N PRO A 38 6.33 -25.83 56.07
CA PRO A 38 7.08 -27.08 56.05
C PRO A 38 6.32 -28.20 55.33
N GLY A 39 7.00 -28.95 54.47
CA GLY A 39 6.42 -30.03 53.65
C GLY A 39 5.63 -29.57 52.41
N ASN A 40 5.56 -28.27 52.13
CA ASN A 40 4.82 -27.72 50.97
C ASN A 40 5.69 -26.90 50.00
N GLY A 41 7.00 -26.93 50.18
CA GLY A 41 7.99 -26.22 49.38
C GLY A 41 8.69 -27.07 48.33
N VAL A 42 9.86 -26.60 47.88
CA VAL A 42 10.76 -27.32 46.97
C VAL A 42 11.82 -28.04 47.78
N GLU A 43 12.07 -29.30 47.48
CA GLU A 43 13.08 -30.13 48.13
C GLU A 43 14.30 -30.33 47.23
N PHE A 44 15.49 -30.36 47.86
CA PHE A 44 16.76 -30.57 47.19
C PHE A 44 17.59 -31.66 47.88
N LYS A 45 17.38 -32.94 47.54
CA LYS A 45 18.19 -34.12 47.98
C LYS A 45 18.98 -33.92 49.30
N ASP A 46 18.24 -33.75 50.40
CA ASP A 46 18.75 -33.60 51.78
C ASP A 46 19.55 -32.31 52.11
N GLN A 47 19.53 -31.31 51.22
CA GLN A 47 20.12 -29.99 51.42
C GLN A 47 19.03 -28.92 51.58
N ILE A 48 19.39 -27.83 52.25
CA ILE A 48 18.53 -26.65 52.39
C ILE A 48 18.66 -25.82 51.11
N PRO A 49 17.59 -25.62 50.31
CA PRO A 49 17.68 -24.83 49.10
C PRO A 49 17.98 -23.36 49.41
N HIS A 50 18.86 -22.76 48.61
CA HIS A 50 19.18 -21.34 48.65
C HIS A 50 18.38 -20.54 47.62
N TRP A 51 18.47 -19.21 47.70
CA TRP A 51 17.74 -18.30 46.81
C TRP A 51 17.98 -18.58 45.31
N THR A 52 19.23 -18.90 44.95
CA THR A 52 19.61 -19.25 43.58
C THR A 52 18.94 -20.52 43.08
N ASP A 53 18.67 -21.48 43.97
CA ASP A 53 18.04 -22.75 43.63
C ASP A 53 16.58 -22.57 43.27
N PHE A 54 15.87 -21.63 43.93
CA PHE A 54 14.50 -21.29 43.56
C PHE A 54 14.41 -20.57 42.22
N ILE A 55 15.37 -19.70 41.88
CA ILE A 55 15.46 -19.08 40.55
C ILE A 55 15.72 -20.16 39.50
N TYR A 56 16.68 -21.05 39.75
CA TYR A 56 16.97 -22.15 38.86
C TYR A 56 15.76 -23.08 38.68
N PHE A 57 15.08 -23.47 39.77
CA PHE A 57 13.87 -24.28 39.74
C PHE A 57 12.76 -23.64 38.89
N SER A 58 12.53 -22.33 39.07
CA SER A 58 11.59 -21.57 38.26
C SER A 58 11.96 -21.58 36.78
N ILE A 59 13.24 -21.35 36.43
CA ILE A 59 13.72 -21.40 35.04
C ILE A 59 13.49 -22.78 34.41
N VAL A 60 13.86 -23.87 35.09
CA VAL A 60 13.72 -25.22 34.53
C VAL A 60 12.25 -25.67 34.48
N THR A 61 11.38 -25.13 35.34
CA THR A 61 9.94 -25.40 35.34
C THR A 61 9.23 -24.63 34.23
N VAL A 62 9.43 -23.32 34.13
CA VAL A 62 8.80 -22.47 33.09
C VAL A 62 9.28 -22.85 31.68
N SER A 63 10.52 -23.33 31.55
CA SER A 63 11.07 -23.83 30.28
C SER A 63 10.70 -25.28 29.98
N THR A 64 10.00 -25.97 30.88
CA THR A 64 9.64 -27.40 30.79
C THR A 64 10.83 -28.36 30.70
N LEU A 65 12.03 -27.91 31.08
CA LEU A 65 13.26 -28.68 31.03
C LEU A 65 13.32 -29.75 32.14
N GLY A 66 12.98 -29.35 33.37
CA GLY A 66 12.75 -30.26 34.51
C GLY A 66 13.84 -31.32 34.75
N TYR A 67 15.07 -30.92 35.06
CA TYR A 67 16.19 -31.85 35.31
C TYR A 67 15.97 -32.86 36.46
N GLY A 68 15.03 -32.58 37.37
CA GLY A 68 14.63 -33.51 38.44
C GLY A 68 15.59 -33.58 39.63
N ASP A 69 16.52 -32.63 39.71
CA ASP A 69 17.37 -32.37 40.87
C ASP A 69 16.63 -31.68 42.01
N LEU A 70 15.71 -30.78 41.67
CA LEU A 70 14.76 -30.12 42.57
C LEU A 70 13.34 -30.62 42.31
N ALA A 71 12.58 -30.88 43.37
CA ALA A 71 11.23 -31.42 43.26
C ALA A 71 10.21 -30.62 44.10
N PRO A 72 9.03 -30.28 43.54
CA PRO A 72 7.97 -29.65 44.30
C PRO A 72 7.22 -30.68 45.16
N VAL A 73 7.00 -30.35 46.43
CA VAL A 73 6.24 -31.16 47.40
C VAL A 73 5.06 -30.35 47.95
N GLY A 74 3.95 -31.04 48.24
CA GLY A 74 2.72 -30.41 48.74
C GLY A 74 2.16 -29.36 47.78
N TRP A 75 1.80 -28.18 48.30
CA TRP A 75 1.19 -27.09 47.52
C TRP A 75 2.08 -26.53 46.40
N SER A 76 3.41 -26.62 46.51
CA SER A 76 4.31 -26.17 45.44
C SER A 76 4.13 -26.93 44.13
N ARG A 77 3.50 -28.11 44.14
CA ARG A 77 3.15 -28.87 42.92
C ARG A 77 2.12 -28.13 42.06
N ALA A 78 1.11 -27.55 42.71
CA ALA A 78 0.10 -26.75 42.01
C ALA A 78 0.74 -25.47 41.45
N LEU A 79 1.67 -24.87 42.20
CA LEU A 79 2.43 -23.71 41.75
C LEU A 79 3.30 -24.03 40.53
N ALA A 80 4.04 -25.14 40.57
CA ALA A 80 4.84 -25.62 39.44
C ALA A 80 4.00 -25.96 38.20
N ALA A 81 2.83 -26.57 38.39
CA ALA A 81 1.90 -26.81 37.29
C ALA A 81 1.40 -25.50 36.67
N SER A 82 1.08 -24.49 37.49
CA SER A 82 0.66 -23.17 37.00
C SER A 82 1.78 -22.42 36.29
N GLU A 83 3.03 -22.55 36.76
CA GLU A 83 4.20 -21.96 36.13
C GLU A 83 4.51 -22.59 34.77
N ALA A 84 4.45 -23.93 34.68
CA ALA A 84 4.63 -24.63 33.42
C ALA A 84 3.55 -24.25 32.39
N LEU A 85 2.28 -24.13 32.83
CA LEU A 85 1.20 -23.65 31.98
C LEU A 85 1.43 -22.20 31.53
N PHE A 86 1.88 -21.33 32.45
CA PHE A 86 2.24 -19.97 32.11
C PHE A 86 3.35 -19.92 31.06
N GLY A 87 4.42 -20.71 31.23
CA GLY A 87 5.54 -20.78 30.28
C GLY A 87 5.10 -21.16 28.87
N LEU A 88 4.25 -22.19 28.77
CA LEU A 88 3.67 -22.62 27.49
C LEU A 88 2.88 -21.50 26.81
N LEU A 89 1.98 -20.84 27.54
CA LEU A 89 1.17 -19.73 27.01
C LEU A 89 2.04 -18.52 26.65
N PHE A 90 3.06 -18.23 27.45
CA PHE A 90 3.97 -17.11 27.25
C PHE A 90 4.81 -17.26 25.98
N VAL A 91 5.33 -18.46 25.70
CA VAL A 91 6.06 -18.76 24.46
C VAL A 91 5.14 -18.57 23.24
N GLY A 92 3.93 -19.14 23.29
CA GLY A 92 2.94 -18.98 22.21
C GLY A 92 2.58 -17.51 21.95
N TYR A 93 2.32 -16.76 23.01
CA TYR A 93 2.05 -15.32 22.93
C TYR A 93 3.25 -14.54 22.36
N SER A 94 4.46 -14.83 22.83
CA SER A 94 5.69 -14.17 22.38
C SER A 94 5.91 -14.35 20.87
N ILE A 95 5.74 -15.58 20.37
CA ILE A 95 5.83 -15.88 18.94
C ILE A 95 4.73 -15.13 18.17
N SER A 96 3.49 -15.17 18.64
CA SER A 96 2.35 -14.49 18.01
C SER A 96 2.60 -12.98 17.85
N GLN A 97 3.14 -12.32 18.88
CA GLN A 97 3.45 -10.89 18.83
C GLN A 97 4.54 -10.55 17.82
N VAL A 98 5.61 -11.35 17.76
CA VAL A 98 6.71 -11.15 16.79
C VAL A 98 6.19 -11.34 15.35
N VAL A 99 5.37 -12.36 15.12
CA VAL A 99 4.77 -12.64 13.82
C VAL A 99 3.81 -11.52 13.42
N SER A 100 2.91 -11.11 14.32
CA SER A 100 1.94 -10.04 14.08
C SER A 100 2.61 -8.72 13.72
N ALA A 101 3.67 -8.34 14.46
CA ALA A 101 4.46 -7.15 14.16
C ALA A 101 5.06 -7.18 12.75
N LYS A 102 5.60 -8.33 12.32
CA LYS A 102 6.14 -8.48 10.96
C LYS A 102 5.06 -8.48 9.88
N GLN A 103 3.90 -9.09 10.14
CA GLN A 103 2.79 -9.15 9.18
C GLN A 103 2.16 -7.79 8.92
N GLY A 104 1.90 -6.98 9.96
CA GLY A 104 1.32 -5.64 9.79
C GLY A 104 2.18 -4.73 8.90
N ALA A 105 3.50 -4.84 9.02
CA ALA A 105 4.47 -4.16 8.17
C ALA A 105 4.31 -4.47 6.69
N LEU A 106 4.26 -5.78 6.41
CA LEU A 106 4.24 -6.32 5.08
C LEU A 106 2.92 -5.98 4.40
N ILE A 107 1.81 -6.08 5.12
CA ILE A 107 0.48 -5.73 4.61
C ILE A 107 0.44 -4.25 4.20
N ASP A 108 0.95 -3.34 5.03
CA ASP A 108 0.96 -1.91 4.68
C ASP A 108 1.90 -1.60 3.51
N TYR A 109 3.05 -2.27 3.43
CA TYR A 109 3.94 -2.19 2.27
C TYR A 109 3.25 -2.68 1.00
N LEU A 110 2.65 -3.87 1.02
CA LEU A 110 1.95 -4.46 -0.12
C LEU A 110 0.75 -3.62 -0.54
N ALA A 111 0.00 -3.04 0.40
CA ALA A 111 -1.10 -2.15 0.10
C ALA A 111 -0.63 -0.90 -0.65
N LYS A 112 0.46 -0.28 -0.19
CA LYS A 112 1.05 0.89 -0.86
C LYS A 112 1.60 0.53 -2.25
N ASP A 113 2.36 -0.55 -2.35
CA ASP A 113 2.97 -1.02 -3.60
C ASP A 113 1.89 -1.35 -4.65
N ARG A 114 0.82 -2.05 -4.23
CA ARG A 114 -0.32 -2.36 -5.11
C ARG A 114 -1.01 -1.12 -5.63
N ILE A 115 -1.21 -0.09 -4.79
CA ILE A 115 -1.81 1.18 -5.22
C ILE A 115 -0.97 1.82 -6.33
N VAL A 116 0.34 1.87 -6.16
CA VAL A 116 1.26 2.43 -7.15
C VAL A 116 1.26 1.61 -8.43
N GLN A 117 1.33 0.27 -8.34
CA GLN A 117 1.33 -0.62 -9.51
C GLN A 117 0.05 -0.51 -10.33
N THR A 118 -1.12 -0.48 -9.69
CA THR A 118 -2.40 -0.32 -10.40
C THR A 118 -2.50 1.08 -11.02
N TYR A 119 -1.97 2.11 -10.36
CA TYR A 119 -1.91 3.45 -10.96
C TYR A 119 -0.98 3.48 -12.19
N ASP A 120 0.19 2.85 -12.13
CA ASP A 120 1.09 2.71 -13.28
C ASP A 120 0.44 1.90 -14.42
N GLU A 121 -0.43 0.94 -14.12
CA GLU A 121 -1.26 0.26 -15.12
C GLU A 121 -2.30 1.19 -15.76
N CYS A 122 -2.96 2.04 -14.98
CA CYS A 122 -3.82 3.10 -15.52
C CYS A 122 -3.05 4.01 -16.48
N LEU A 123 -1.82 4.36 -16.12
CA LEU A 123 -0.95 5.20 -16.94
C LEU A 123 -0.50 4.52 -18.25
N ARG A 124 -0.34 3.20 -18.24
CA ARG A 124 -0.08 2.42 -19.47
C ARG A 124 -1.23 2.56 -20.45
N TYR A 125 -2.50 2.49 -20.02
CA TYR A 125 -3.64 2.73 -20.91
C TYR A 125 -3.62 4.12 -21.54
N VAL A 126 -3.24 5.17 -20.79
CA VAL A 126 -3.11 6.53 -21.33
C VAL A 126 -1.99 6.60 -22.38
N THR A 127 -0.86 5.95 -22.10
CA THR A 127 0.28 5.91 -23.01
C THR A 127 -0.06 5.15 -24.30
N ASP A 128 -0.70 3.99 -24.20
CA ASP A 128 -1.12 3.20 -25.36
C ASP A 128 -2.13 3.94 -26.22
N ALA A 129 -3.10 4.63 -25.60
CA ALA A 129 -4.06 5.47 -26.31
C ALA A 129 -3.38 6.64 -27.04
N LYS A 130 -2.39 7.28 -26.41
CA LYS A 130 -1.55 8.32 -27.02
C LYS A 130 -0.79 7.77 -28.24
N GLU A 131 -0.13 6.61 -28.10
CA GLU A 131 0.61 5.98 -29.20
C GLU A 131 -0.31 5.59 -30.36
N LEU A 132 -1.52 5.06 -30.09
CA LEU A 132 -2.51 4.78 -31.12
C LEU A 132 -2.87 6.02 -31.94
N ILE A 133 -3.15 7.15 -31.28
CA ILE A 133 -3.43 8.42 -31.98
C ILE A 133 -2.18 8.89 -32.75
N GLY A 134 -1.00 8.70 -32.18
CA GLY A 134 0.28 8.96 -32.82
C GLY A 134 0.48 8.16 -34.10
N ASP A 135 0.16 6.87 -34.09
CA ASP A 135 0.21 5.98 -35.25
C ASP A 135 -0.77 6.40 -36.32
N ARG A 136 -2.03 6.68 -35.95
CA ARG A 136 -3.04 7.15 -36.90
C ARG A 136 -2.63 8.47 -37.56
N ARG A 137 -1.99 9.37 -36.82
CA ARG A 137 -1.42 10.60 -37.37
C ARG A 137 -0.30 10.29 -38.37
N ARG A 138 0.63 9.41 -38.02
CA ARG A 138 1.74 8.97 -38.91
C ARG A 138 1.21 8.31 -40.18
N SER A 139 0.19 7.45 -40.09
CA SER A 139 -0.44 6.82 -41.26
C SER A 139 -0.95 7.85 -42.28
N ILE A 140 -1.64 8.90 -41.81
CA ILE A 140 -2.11 9.97 -42.70
C ILE A 140 -0.93 10.73 -43.33
N GLN A 141 0.14 10.99 -42.58
CA GLN A 141 1.36 11.62 -43.11
C GLN A 141 2.04 10.75 -44.18
N SER A 142 1.95 9.43 -44.05
CA SER A 142 2.39 8.44 -45.05
C SER A 142 1.38 8.21 -46.17
N GLN A 143 0.43 9.13 -46.39
CA GLN A 143 -0.56 9.11 -47.48
C GLN A 143 -1.54 7.92 -47.42
N ILE A 144 -1.68 7.26 -46.26
CA ILE A 144 -2.70 6.23 -46.07
C ILE A 144 -4.06 6.94 -45.90
N PRO A 145 -5.08 6.61 -46.72
CA PRO A 145 -6.36 7.28 -46.68
C PRO A 145 -7.11 7.00 -45.38
N VAL A 146 -7.78 8.03 -44.86
CA VAL A 146 -8.63 7.92 -43.68
C VAL A 146 -9.94 7.24 -44.07
N GLN A 147 -10.28 6.14 -43.40
CA GLN A 147 -11.51 5.40 -43.67
C GLN A 147 -12.66 5.91 -42.78
N PRO A 148 -13.81 6.33 -43.33
CA PRO A 148 -14.94 6.83 -42.51
C PRO A 148 -15.45 5.82 -41.49
N ILE A 149 -15.34 4.52 -41.80
CA ILE A 149 -15.74 3.41 -40.90
C ILE A 149 -14.99 3.42 -39.58
N ASP A 150 -13.76 3.96 -39.54
CA ASP A 150 -12.95 4.05 -38.32
C ASP A 150 -13.68 4.87 -37.26
N PHE A 151 -14.53 5.83 -37.62
CA PHE A 151 -15.17 6.75 -36.67
C PHE A 151 -16.55 6.29 -36.18
N ILE A 152 -17.14 5.27 -36.81
CA ILE A 152 -18.53 4.87 -36.57
C ILE A 152 -18.68 4.08 -35.26
N TYR A 153 -17.76 3.17 -34.98
CA TYR A 153 -17.82 2.27 -33.82
C TYR A 153 -16.80 2.62 -32.75
N ASN A 154 -17.09 2.31 -31.48
CA ASN A 154 -16.21 2.62 -30.35
C ASN A 154 -14.78 2.09 -30.54
N ARG A 155 -14.60 0.77 -30.72
CA ARG A 155 -13.25 0.18 -30.77
C ARG A 155 -12.45 0.56 -32.02
N SER A 156 -13.13 0.94 -33.10
CA SER A 156 -12.49 1.45 -34.31
C SER A 156 -12.09 2.91 -34.15
N ASN A 157 -12.83 3.68 -33.34
CA ASN A 157 -12.64 5.12 -33.19
C ASN A 157 -11.33 5.41 -32.46
N PRO A 158 -10.39 6.16 -33.08
CA PRO A 158 -9.07 6.38 -32.52
C PRO A 158 -9.07 7.18 -31.22
N PHE A 159 -10.16 7.90 -30.91
CA PHE A 159 -10.30 8.68 -29.68
C PHE A 159 -10.94 7.90 -28.52
N TYR A 160 -11.61 6.78 -28.80
CA TYR A 160 -12.32 6.03 -27.78
C TYR A 160 -11.38 5.40 -26.73
N PRO A 161 -10.23 4.80 -27.10
CA PRO A 161 -9.27 4.30 -26.11
C PRO A 161 -8.74 5.41 -25.19
N ALA A 162 -8.57 6.64 -25.70
CA ALA A 162 -8.16 7.79 -24.90
C ALA A 162 -9.23 8.17 -23.87
N LEU A 163 -10.51 8.20 -24.27
CA LEU A 163 -11.62 8.40 -23.34
C LEU A 163 -11.62 7.33 -22.24
N ARG A 164 -11.58 6.05 -22.63
CA ARG A 164 -11.59 4.94 -21.66
C ARG A 164 -10.38 4.97 -20.71
N ALA A 165 -9.20 5.32 -21.22
CA ALA A 165 -8.00 5.45 -20.40
C ALA A 165 -8.14 6.57 -19.35
N MET A 166 -8.71 7.71 -19.73
CA MET A 166 -8.99 8.80 -18.80
C MET A 166 -10.03 8.43 -17.75
N GLU A 167 -11.15 7.81 -18.13
CA GLU A 167 -12.17 7.36 -17.19
C GLU A 167 -11.60 6.35 -16.17
N ILE A 168 -10.73 5.44 -16.61
CA ILE A 168 -10.04 4.49 -15.73
C ILE A 168 -9.08 5.21 -14.78
N LEU A 169 -8.25 6.12 -15.31
CA LEU A 169 -7.30 6.89 -14.51
C LEU A 169 -8.03 7.74 -13.45
N ASN A 170 -9.05 8.49 -13.85
CA ASN A 170 -9.83 9.35 -12.96
C ASN A 170 -10.61 8.52 -11.94
N GLY A 171 -11.23 7.43 -12.36
CA GLY A 171 -11.95 6.52 -11.45
C GLY A 171 -11.03 5.89 -10.40
N TYR A 172 -9.82 5.47 -10.80
CA TYR A 172 -8.85 4.92 -9.85
C TYR A 172 -8.29 6.00 -8.91
N THR A 173 -8.02 7.20 -9.42
CA THR A 173 -7.55 8.32 -8.60
C THR A 173 -8.60 8.70 -7.54
N ALA A 174 -9.86 8.84 -7.93
CA ALA A 174 -10.98 9.09 -7.02
C ALA A 174 -11.10 8.00 -5.95
N HIS A 175 -10.99 6.72 -6.34
CA HIS A 175 -11.05 5.62 -5.39
C HIS A 175 -9.92 5.68 -4.34
N VAL A 176 -8.70 6.02 -4.77
CA VAL A 176 -7.56 6.12 -3.84
C VAL A 176 -7.70 7.30 -2.89
N GLU A 177 -8.34 8.38 -3.33
CA GLU A 177 -8.72 9.51 -2.49
C GLU A 177 -9.79 9.12 -1.45
N ASP A 178 -10.84 8.41 -1.86
CA ASP A 178 -11.93 7.94 -1.00
C ASP A 178 -11.43 7.04 0.15
N ILE A 179 -10.43 6.19 -0.11
CA ILE A 179 -9.79 5.36 0.93
C ILE A 179 -8.74 6.11 1.76
N GLY A 180 -8.61 7.43 1.59
CA GLY A 180 -7.71 8.30 2.37
C GLY A 180 -6.22 8.10 2.06
N ARG A 181 -5.86 7.56 0.89
CA ARG A 181 -4.47 7.29 0.49
C ARG A 181 -3.96 8.20 -0.64
N ALA A 182 -4.62 9.33 -0.90
CA ALA A 182 -4.25 10.30 -1.95
C ALA A 182 -2.76 10.75 -1.89
N ALA A 183 -2.24 10.99 -0.69
CA ALA A 183 -0.84 11.40 -0.51
C ALA A 183 0.18 10.36 -1.01
N ALA A 184 -0.20 9.08 -1.08
CA ALA A 184 0.66 8.02 -1.60
C ALA A 184 0.86 8.10 -3.13
N LEU A 185 -0.01 8.84 -3.83
CA LEU A 185 -0.02 8.97 -5.29
C LEU A 185 0.51 10.31 -5.80
N SER A 186 0.94 11.25 -4.97
CA SER A 186 1.27 12.61 -5.45
C SER A 186 2.27 12.61 -6.63
N VAL A 187 3.33 11.81 -6.53
CA VAL A 187 4.36 11.64 -7.58
C VAL A 187 3.78 10.98 -8.84
N GLN A 188 2.88 10.02 -8.67
CA GLN A 188 2.23 9.30 -9.75
C GLN A 188 1.22 10.20 -10.49
N VAL A 189 0.48 11.05 -9.76
CA VAL A 189 -0.41 12.07 -10.34
C VAL A 189 0.41 13.09 -11.12
N GLU A 190 1.57 13.51 -10.62
CA GLU A 190 2.47 14.40 -11.37
C GLU A 190 3.00 13.75 -12.66
N ARG A 191 3.32 12.45 -12.64
CA ARG A 191 3.68 11.72 -13.85
C ARG A 191 2.49 11.63 -14.80
N ALA A 192 1.30 11.29 -14.29
CA ALA A 192 0.08 11.25 -15.08
C ALA A 192 -0.22 12.59 -15.75
N ALA A 193 -0.01 13.71 -15.05
CA ALA A 193 -0.18 15.05 -15.60
C ALA A 193 0.53 15.21 -16.95
N HIS A 194 1.76 14.74 -17.03
CA HIS A 194 2.53 14.77 -18.26
C HIS A 194 1.87 13.98 -19.39
N HIS A 195 1.49 12.74 -19.14
CA HIS A 195 0.88 11.88 -20.14
C HIS A 195 -0.51 12.37 -20.57
N VAL A 196 -1.30 12.93 -19.64
CA VAL A 196 -2.62 13.51 -19.92
C VAL A 196 -2.49 14.74 -20.83
N GLU A 197 -1.54 15.64 -20.54
CA GLU A 197 -1.26 16.80 -21.40
C GLU A 197 -0.79 16.38 -22.79
N GLU A 198 0.15 15.44 -22.87
CA GLU A 198 0.64 14.91 -24.15
C GLU A 198 -0.49 14.26 -24.97
N MET A 199 -1.35 13.47 -24.33
CA MET A 199 -2.50 12.85 -24.97
C MET A 199 -3.46 13.91 -25.53
N ALA A 200 -3.80 14.95 -24.75
CA ALA A 200 -4.62 16.08 -25.23
C ALA A 200 -3.96 16.79 -26.43
N SER A 201 -2.65 17.03 -26.35
CA SER A 201 -1.83 17.59 -27.42
C SER A 201 -1.86 16.73 -28.70
N PHE A 202 -1.81 15.39 -28.57
CA PHE A 202 -1.88 14.45 -29.69
C PHE A 202 -3.27 14.42 -30.34
N VAL A 203 -4.33 14.38 -29.53
CA VAL A 203 -5.73 14.48 -30.00
C VAL A 203 -5.90 15.75 -30.84
N ARG A 204 -5.49 16.91 -30.31
CA ARG A 204 -5.57 18.19 -31.01
C ARG A 204 -4.83 18.17 -32.35
N LYS A 205 -3.59 17.66 -32.36
CA LYS A 205 -2.77 17.55 -33.58
C LYS A 205 -3.41 16.62 -34.61
N TYR A 206 -4.00 15.52 -34.17
CA TYR A 206 -4.65 14.57 -35.06
C TYR A 206 -5.94 15.15 -35.67
N ILE A 207 -6.76 15.85 -34.89
CA ILE A 207 -7.94 16.58 -35.40
C ILE A 207 -7.55 17.61 -36.46
N ASN A 208 -6.49 18.40 -36.22
CA ASN A 208 -5.99 19.36 -37.22
C ASN A 208 -5.65 18.68 -38.55
N LEU A 209 -4.99 17.53 -38.47
CA LEU A 209 -4.62 16.77 -39.66
C LEU A 209 -5.85 16.25 -40.40
N LEU A 210 -6.83 15.68 -39.67
CA LEU A 210 -8.11 15.23 -40.24
C LEU A 210 -8.88 16.36 -40.95
N ILE A 211 -8.85 17.58 -40.40
CA ILE A 211 -9.45 18.77 -41.03
C ILE A 211 -8.69 19.14 -42.30
N SER A 212 -7.35 19.20 -42.25
CA SER A 212 -6.54 19.55 -43.42
C SER A 212 -6.67 18.56 -44.59
N THR A 213 -6.90 17.28 -44.28
CA THR A 213 -7.08 16.22 -45.28
C THR A 213 -8.54 16.06 -45.72
N LYS A 214 -9.45 16.91 -45.22
CA LYS A 214 -10.90 16.86 -45.51
C LYS A 214 -11.51 15.48 -45.22
N ALA A 215 -11.01 14.77 -44.21
CA ALA A 215 -11.50 13.45 -43.85
C ALA A 215 -12.93 13.51 -43.29
N ASN A 216 -13.75 12.48 -43.53
CA ASN A 216 -15.08 12.38 -42.96
C ASN A 216 -15.05 11.72 -41.57
N TRP A 217 -14.64 12.49 -40.56
CA TRP A 217 -14.49 12.03 -39.17
C TRP A 217 -15.58 12.56 -38.22
N LYS A 218 -16.27 13.64 -38.61
CA LYS A 218 -17.28 14.37 -37.83
C LYS A 218 -18.63 13.63 -37.80
N VAL A 219 -18.64 12.46 -37.19
CA VAL A 219 -19.88 11.74 -36.87
C VAL A 219 -20.28 12.01 -35.43
N ARG A 220 -21.60 11.97 -35.14
CA ARG A 220 -22.17 12.23 -33.81
C ARG A 220 -21.44 11.47 -32.69
N ARG A 221 -21.07 10.21 -32.95
CA ARG A 221 -20.36 9.36 -31.99
C ARG A 221 -18.97 9.92 -31.64
N THR A 222 -18.19 10.31 -32.64
CA THR A 222 -16.87 10.92 -32.45
C THR A 222 -16.97 12.23 -31.68
N GLN A 223 -17.96 13.06 -31.99
CA GLN A 223 -18.18 14.32 -31.27
C GLN A 223 -18.51 14.07 -29.80
N GLN A 224 -19.36 13.08 -29.50
CA GLN A 224 -19.65 12.67 -28.12
C GLN A 224 -18.39 12.18 -27.39
N ILE A 225 -17.61 11.29 -28.01
CA ILE A 225 -16.36 10.76 -27.43
C ILE A 225 -15.37 11.90 -27.13
N LEU A 226 -15.18 12.82 -28.07
CA LEU A 226 -14.25 13.94 -27.91
C LEU A 226 -14.73 14.93 -26.84
N THR A 227 -16.04 15.15 -26.73
CA THR A 227 -16.62 16.01 -25.69
C THR A 227 -16.36 15.42 -24.31
N GLN A 228 -16.69 14.13 -24.12
CA GLN A 228 -16.45 13.39 -22.87
C GLN A 228 -14.97 13.31 -22.54
N LEU A 229 -14.11 13.07 -23.54
CA LEU A 229 -12.67 13.03 -23.34
C LEU A 229 -12.15 14.38 -22.81
N CYS A 230 -12.64 15.50 -23.35
CA CYS A 230 -12.27 16.82 -22.86
C CYS A 230 -12.78 17.06 -21.43
N GLU A 231 -13.98 16.59 -21.09
CA GLU A 231 -14.53 16.66 -19.73
C GLU A 231 -13.67 15.87 -18.73
N GLU A 232 -13.26 14.65 -19.07
CA GLU A 232 -12.40 13.83 -18.22
C GLU A 232 -10.98 14.43 -18.05
N ILE A 233 -10.42 15.02 -19.11
CA ILE A 233 -9.13 15.72 -19.04
C ILE A 233 -9.22 16.96 -18.14
N ASP A 234 -10.29 17.75 -18.28
CA ASP A 234 -10.50 18.93 -17.43
C ASP A 234 -10.72 18.50 -15.97
N ALA A 235 -11.52 17.45 -15.72
CA ALA A 235 -11.76 16.90 -14.39
C ALA A 235 -10.47 16.42 -13.72
N PHE A 236 -9.58 15.75 -14.45
CA PHE A 236 -8.27 15.36 -13.94
C PHE A 236 -7.46 16.59 -13.48
N SER A 237 -7.47 17.65 -14.29
CA SER A 237 -6.77 18.89 -14.01
C SER A 237 -7.33 19.62 -12.79
N THR A 238 -8.66 19.71 -12.67
CA THR A 238 -9.28 20.46 -11.57
C THR A 238 -9.26 19.70 -10.24
N SER A 239 -9.44 18.38 -10.28
CA SER A 239 -9.63 17.59 -9.06
C SER A 239 -8.32 17.07 -8.48
N TYR A 240 -7.34 16.72 -9.31
CA TYR A 240 -6.16 15.99 -8.81
C TYR A 240 -4.87 16.80 -8.86
N ILE A 241 -4.70 17.70 -9.83
CA ILE A 241 -3.47 18.51 -9.95
C ILE A 241 -3.32 19.50 -8.80
N VAL A 242 -4.44 19.97 -8.23
CA VAL A 242 -4.45 20.87 -7.06
C VAL A 242 -3.67 20.27 -5.87
N HIS A 243 -3.56 18.95 -5.79
CA HIS A 243 -2.84 18.24 -4.74
C HIS A 243 -1.36 17.93 -5.07
N THR A 244 -0.84 18.47 -6.18
CA THR A 244 0.54 18.25 -6.65
C THR A 244 1.35 19.54 -6.65
N ARG A 245 2.66 19.45 -6.91
CA ARG A 245 3.51 20.65 -7.06
C ARG A 245 3.06 21.58 -8.18
N TYR A 246 2.39 21.06 -9.21
CA TYR A 246 1.91 21.85 -10.37
C TYR A 246 0.72 22.75 -10.04
N SER A 247 0.19 22.71 -8.82
CA SER A 247 -0.76 23.69 -8.31
C SER A 247 -0.11 25.06 -8.01
N GLN A 248 1.18 25.06 -7.67
CA GLN A 248 1.93 26.26 -7.26
C GLN A 248 3.13 26.54 -8.14
N GLN A 249 3.68 25.52 -8.81
CA GLN A 249 4.85 25.62 -9.66
C GLN A 249 4.47 25.58 -11.13
N GLU A 250 5.24 26.32 -11.93
CA GLU A 250 5.09 26.31 -13.39
C GLU A 250 5.39 24.92 -13.97
N TYR A 251 4.59 24.54 -14.96
CA TYR A 251 4.71 23.32 -15.75
C TYR A 251 5.23 23.67 -17.15
N LYS A 252 6.30 23.00 -17.61
CA LYS A 252 6.93 23.14 -18.95
C LYS A 252 6.91 24.56 -19.55
N GLY A 253 8.06 25.25 -19.53
CA GLY A 253 8.21 26.52 -20.27
C GLY A 253 7.47 27.71 -19.65
N GLY A 254 7.11 27.62 -18.37
CA GLY A 254 6.67 28.75 -17.54
C GLY A 254 5.16 28.93 -17.37
N GLY A 255 4.31 28.04 -17.89
CA GLY A 255 2.85 28.13 -17.76
C GLY A 255 2.28 27.26 -16.64
N PHE A 256 1.11 27.60 -16.10
CA PHE A 256 0.41 26.69 -15.19
C PHE A 256 -0.21 25.51 -15.95
N TYR A 257 -0.13 24.32 -15.36
CA TYR A 257 -0.65 23.09 -15.97
C TYR A 257 -2.13 23.21 -16.37
N ALA A 258 -2.95 23.75 -15.46
CA ALA A 258 -4.39 23.92 -15.68
C ALA A 258 -4.69 24.79 -16.90
N ASP A 259 -3.94 25.86 -17.11
CA ASP A 259 -4.14 26.76 -18.26
C ASP A 259 -3.75 26.09 -19.57
N ILE A 260 -2.64 25.33 -19.58
CA ILE A 260 -2.19 24.58 -20.76
C ILE A 260 -3.26 23.57 -21.18
N VAL A 261 -3.75 22.77 -20.23
CA VAL A 261 -4.78 21.77 -20.49
C VAL A 261 -6.09 22.41 -20.95
N LYS A 262 -6.56 23.46 -20.28
CA LYS A 262 -7.77 24.21 -20.64
C LYS A 262 -7.69 24.79 -22.05
N ASN A 263 -6.52 25.28 -22.46
CA ASN A 263 -6.30 25.79 -23.81
C ASN A 263 -6.36 24.66 -24.85
N LEU A 264 -5.80 23.49 -24.55
CA LEU A 264 -5.84 22.31 -25.42
C LEU A 264 -7.28 21.79 -25.59
N THR A 265 -8.01 21.55 -24.50
CA THR A 265 -9.38 21.05 -24.53
C THR A 265 -10.33 22.07 -25.16
N GLY A 266 -10.16 23.37 -24.88
CA GLY A 266 -10.89 24.45 -25.54
C GLY A 266 -10.68 24.48 -27.06
N ASP A 267 -9.46 24.23 -27.54
CA ASP A 267 -9.17 24.17 -28.97
C ASP A 267 -9.76 22.95 -29.67
N ILE A 268 -9.82 21.81 -28.98
CA ILE A 268 -10.49 20.60 -29.47
C ILE A 268 -12.00 20.87 -29.60
N ARG A 269 -12.63 21.42 -28.57
CA ARG A 269 -14.07 21.72 -28.56
C ARG A 269 -14.50 22.68 -29.67
N ARG A 270 -13.71 23.71 -29.97
CA ARG A 270 -13.99 24.65 -31.08
C ARG A 270 -14.00 24.00 -32.46
N LYS A 271 -13.41 22.81 -32.62
CA LYS A 271 -13.28 22.11 -33.90
C LYS A 271 -14.32 21.02 -34.10
N LEU A 272 -15.08 20.66 -33.07
CA LEU A 272 -16.20 19.73 -33.17
C LEU A 272 -17.30 20.32 -34.05
#